data_AF-A0A915YVB5-F1
#
_entry.id   AF-A0A915YVB5-F1
#
_cell.length_a   1.000
_cell.length_b   1.000
_cell.length_c   1.000
_cell.angle_alpha   90.00
_cell.angle_beta   90.00
_cell.angle_gamma   90.00
#
_symmetry.space_group_name_H-M   'P 1'
#
loop_
_entity.id
_entity.type
_entity.pdbx_description
1 polymer ?
#
loop_
_entity_poly.entity_id
_entity_poly.type
_entity_poly.pdbx_seq_one_letter_code
_entity_poly.pdbx_strand_id
1 'polypeptide(L)'
;MSSSSNYECVNWIEEAISNKYLEYYKFEEFKNIESELVNELKLHRKVDFHDNIINFYGVSEACSGSGIKKYLLVVDYADCGSLKQYLGDNFNKLTWKDKFQLAYQLTNVMSYLHYEGIVHRDLHSGQRENIVPGTPKDYYDLYQECWDGEPNKRPTMIKVAEELKKIIMKWEEV
;
A
#
# COMPACT_ATOMS: atom_id res chain seq x y z
N MET A 1 -16.99 36.62 23.04
CA MET A 1 -16.36 35.30 22.89
C MET A 1 -17.33 34.39 22.13
N SER A 2 -17.05 34.09 20.87
CA SER A 2 -17.48 32.85 20.19
C SER A 2 -16.84 32.75 18.79
N SER A 3 -15.98 31.74 18.66
CA SER A 3 -15.72 30.89 17.47
C SER A 3 -15.34 31.55 16.13
N SER A 4 -14.03 31.65 15.87
CA SER A 4 -13.47 31.86 14.51
C SER A 4 -12.49 30.77 14.08
N SER A 5 -12.41 29.63 14.78
CA SER A 5 -11.37 28.61 14.54
C SER A 5 -11.75 27.54 13.50
N ASN A 6 -12.97 27.56 12.95
CA ASN A 6 -13.47 26.46 12.10
C ASN A 6 -13.24 26.67 10.58
N TYR A 7 -12.89 27.89 10.14
CA TYR A 7 -12.66 28.19 8.72
C TYR A 7 -11.18 28.08 8.32
N GLU A 8 -10.28 28.26 9.28
CA GLU A 8 -8.83 28.20 9.01
C GLU A 8 -8.35 26.76 8.79
N CYS A 9 -8.93 25.79 9.52
CA CYS A 9 -8.59 24.37 9.38
C CYS A 9 -9.09 23.72 8.08
N VAL A 10 -10.17 24.24 7.50
CA VAL A 10 -10.71 23.71 6.23
C VAL A 10 -9.89 24.23 5.05
N ASN A 11 -9.46 25.50 5.10
CA ASN A 11 -8.69 26.11 4.02
C ASN A 11 -7.34 25.42 3.77
N TRP A 12 -6.59 25.04 4.80
CA TRP A 12 -5.29 24.39 4.57
C TRP A 12 -5.42 22.97 4.01
N ILE A 13 -6.48 22.23 4.37
CA ILE A 13 -6.75 20.89 3.83
C ILE A 13 -7.11 21.02 2.35
N GLU A 14 -7.99 21.95 2.02
CA GLU A 14 -8.38 22.22 0.63
C GLU A 14 -7.18 22.69 -0.21
N GLU A 15 -6.31 23.53 0.37
CA GLU A 15 -5.06 23.98 -0.26
C GLU A 15 -4.07 22.81 -0.45
N ALA A 16 -3.90 21.94 0.55
CA ALA A 16 -3.04 20.77 0.47
C ALA A 16 -3.54 19.76 -0.57
N ILE A 17 -4.86 19.57 -0.69
CA ILE A 17 -5.49 18.76 -1.75
C ILE A 17 -5.24 19.40 -3.11
N SER A 18 -5.46 20.72 -3.24
CA SER A 18 -5.24 21.47 -4.49
C SER A 18 -3.79 21.38 -4.97
N ASN A 19 -2.84 21.42 -4.03
CA ASN A 19 -1.42 21.31 -4.29
C ASN A 19 -0.91 19.85 -4.40
N LYS A 20 -1.81 18.86 -4.33
CA LYS A 20 -1.49 17.42 -4.41
C LYS A 20 -0.53 16.92 -3.31
N TYR A 21 -0.61 17.50 -2.13
CA TYR A 21 0.12 17.02 -0.95
C TYR A 21 -0.64 15.92 -0.21
N LEU A 22 -1.98 15.89 -0.33
CA LEU A 22 -2.86 14.93 0.34
C LEU A 22 -3.93 14.39 -0.61
N GLU A 23 -4.27 13.11 -0.46
CA GLU A 23 -5.47 12.51 -1.05
C GLU A 23 -6.55 12.32 0.02
N TYR A 24 -7.83 12.35 -0.38
CA TYR A 24 -8.94 12.02 0.53
C TYR A 24 -9.91 11.02 -0.09
N TYR A 25 -10.40 10.11 0.76
CA TYR A 25 -11.48 9.20 0.40
C TYR A 25 -12.77 9.66 1.06
N LYS A 26 -13.83 9.82 0.26
CA LYS A 26 -15.15 10.26 0.70
C LYS A 26 -16.06 9.07 0.94
N PHE A 27 -16.53 8.91 2.18
CA PHE A 27 -17.52 7.89 2.54
C PHE A 27 -18.85 8.56 2.88
N GLU A 28 -19.92 8.15 2.19
CA GLU A 28 -21.19 8.89 2.22
C GLU A 28 -22.08 8.55 3.42
N GLU A 29 -21.89 7.42 4.11
CA GLU A 29 -22.61 7.15 5.35
C GLU A 29 -21.76 6.34 6.33
N PHE A 30 -21.37 6.97 7.44
CA PHE A 30 -20.85 6.29 8.62
C PHE A 30 -21.95 5.85 9.58
N LYS A 31 -23.11 5.44 9.05
CA LYS A 31 -24.23 4.97 9.88
C LYS A 31 -24.02 3.55 10.43
N ASN A 32 -22.98 2.86 9.95
CA ASN A 32 -22.47 1.60 10.50
C ASN A 32 -20.92 1.59 10.44
N ILE A 33 -20.23 2.43 11.24
CA ILE A 33 -18.81 2.16 11.57
C ILE A 33 -18.80 0.96 12.51
N GLU A 34 -19.01 -0.23 11.94
CA GLU A 34 -18.75 -1.48 12.62
C GLU A 34 -17.25 -1.55 12.90
N SER A 35 -16.88 -2.22 13.99
CA SER A 35 -15.52 -2.34 14.56
C SER A 35 -14.36 -2.56 13.59
N GLU A 36 -14.63 -2.99 12.36
CA GLU A 36 -13.67 -3.32 11.32
C GLU A 36 -12.84 -2.12 10.86
N LEU A 37 -13.45 -0.98 10.51
CA LEU A 37 -12.70 0.21 10.08
C LEU A 37 -11.84 0.77 11.21
N VAL A 38 -12.39 0.82 12.44
CA VAL A 38 -11.63 1.25 13.62
C VAL A 38 -10.46 0.30 13.89
N ASN A 39 -10.65 -1.00 13.68
CA ASN A 39 -9.60 -2.00 13.81
C ASN A 39 -8.53 -1.81 12.73
N GLU A 40 -8.91 -1.56 11.49
CA GLU A 40 -7.99 -1.29 10.39
C GLU A 40 -7.13 -0.05 10.65
N LEU A 41 -7.74 1.07 11.07
CA LEU A 41 -7.00 2.28 11.45
C LEU A 41 -6.06 2.06 12.63
N LYS A 42 -6.45 1.24 13.61
CA LYS A 42 -5.58 0.86 14.73
C LYS A 42 -4.39 0.03 14.27
N LEU A 43 -4.59 -0.91 13.35
CA LEU A 43 -3.53 -1.72 12.77
C LEU A 43 -2.59 -0.87 11.91
N HIS A 44 -3.12 0.04 11.10
CA HIS A 44 -2.34 0.98 10.29
C HIS A 44 -1.43 1.83 11.17
N ARG A 45 -1.94 2.44 12.24
CA ARG A 45 -1.15 3.21 13.20
C ARG A 45 -0.08 2.41 13.95
N LYS A 46 -0.16 1.08 13.94
CA LYS A 46 0.90 0.22 14.52
C LYS A 46 2.12 0.13 13.58
N VAL A 47 1.91 0.39 12.28
CA VAL A 47 2.89 0.13 11.22
C VAL A 47 3.19 1.37 10.37
N ASP A 48 2.75 2.56 10.80
CA ASP A 48 2.87 3.84 10.08
C ASP A 48 4.30 4.42 10.06
N PHE A 49 5.30 3.66 10.49
CA PHE A 49 6.72 4.06 10.51
C PHE A 49 7.55 3.47 9.36
N HIS A 50 6.95 2.70 8.45
CA HIS A 50 7.68 2.05 7.36
C HIS A 50 7.60 2.88 6.06
N ASP A 51 8.75 3.26 5.50
CA ASP A 51 8.89 4.12 4.29
C ASP A 51 8.16 3.64 3.01
N ASN A 52 7.61 2.42 3.02
CA ASN A 52 6.88 1.82 1.90
C ASN A 52 5.40 1.54 2.24
N ILE A 53 4.90 2.11 3.34
CA ILE A 53 3.49 2.12 3.72
C ILE A 53 3.04 3.58 3.64
N ILE A 54 1.87 3.80 3.03
CA ILE A 54 1.25 5.14 2.98
C ILE A 54 1.03 5.65 4.40
N ASN A 55 1.51 6.85 4.72
CA ASN A 55 1.32 7.41 6.05
C ASN A 55 -0.14 7.81 6.26
N PHE A 56 -0.66 7.51 7.44
CA PHE A 56 -2.00 7.91 7.87
C PHE A 56 -1.90 9.05 8.87
N TYR A 57 -2.47 10.21 8.53
CA TYR A 57 -2.37 11.42 9.34
C TYR A 57 -3.60 11.64 10.24
N GLY A 58 -4.78 11.17 9.82
CA GLY A 58 -5.98 11.31 10.63
C GLY A 58 -7.29 11.22 9.87
N VAL A 59 -8.38 11.47 10.59
CA VAL A 59 -9.75 11.54 10.06
C VAL A 59 -10.30 12.94 10.32
N SER A 60 -10.93 13.54 9.30
CA SER A 60 -11.63 14.83 9.42
C SER A 60 -13.14 14.65 9.17
N GLU A 61 -13.98 15.47 9.80
CA GLU A 61 -15.43 15.51 9.55
C GLU A 61 -15.74 16.57 8.49
N ALA A 62 -16.41 16.17 7.41
CA ALA A 62 -16.88 17.08 6.37
C ALA A 62 -18.33 17.46 6.63
N CYS A 63 -18.58 18.77 6.82
CA CYS A 63 -19.92 19.32 6.98
C CYS A 63 -20.80 18.99 5.77
N SER A 64 -21.89 18.27 5.98
CA SER A 64 -22.90 18.07 4.93
C SER A 64 -24.24 18.69 5.38
N GLY A 65 -24.83 19.51 4.51
CA GLY A 65 -26.08 20.22 4.80
C GLY A 65 -27.31 19.32 4.97
N SER A 66 -27.16 17.99 4.80
CA SER A 66 -28.23 17.00 4.88
C SER A 66 -28.31 16.26 6.23
N GLY A 67 -27.52 16.65 7.24
CA GLY A 67 -27.47 15.97 8.54
C GLY A 67 -26.75 14.63 8.55
N ILE A 68 -26.17 14.22 7.40
CA ILE A 68 -25.35 13.02 7.26
C ILE A 68 -23.90 13.38 7.60
N LYS A 69 -23.28 12.67 8.55
CA LYS A 69 -21.86 12.85 8.82
C LYS A 69 -21.02 12.21 7.73
N LYS A 70 -20.21 13.02 7.05
CA LYS A 70 -19.19 12.56 6.10
C LYS A 70 -17.84 12.67 6.79
N TYR A 71 -16.99 11.68 6.61
CA TYR A 71 -15.62 11.75 7.12
C TYR A 71 -14.64 11.55 5.97
N LEU A 72 -13.49 12.18 6.12
CA LEU A 72 -12.38 12.18 5.18
C LEU A 72 -11.20 11.50 5.84
N LEU A 73 -10.60 10.53 5.15
CA LEU A 73 -9.33 9.94 5.54
C LEU A 73 -8.19 10.81 4.97
N VAL A 74 -7.23 11.19 5.81
CA VAL A 74 -6.07 12.00 5.41
C VAL A 74 -4.83 11.11 5.38
N VAL A 75 -4.27 10.91 4.19
CA VAL A 75 -3.12 10.03 3.91
C VAL A 75 -2.16 10.67 2.92
N ASP A 76 -0.96 10.09 2.75
CA ASP A 76 -0.05 10.50 1.67
C ASP A 76 -0.73 10.43 0.30
N TYR A 77 -0.44 11.43 -0.54
CA TYR A 77 -0.85 11.41 -1.94
C TYR A 77 0.09 10.54 -2.78
N ALA A 78 -0.44 9.50 -3.42
CA ALA A 78 0.30 8.63 -4.33
C ALA A 78 0.09 9.08 -5.78
N ASP A 79 1.03 9.86 -6.32
CA ASP A 79 0.91 10.54 -7.62
C ASP A 79 0.83 9.61 -8.84
N CYS A 80 1.24 8.36 -8.69
CA CYS A 80 1.28 7.35 -9.74
C CYS A 80 0.09 6.37 -9.73
N GLY A 81 -0.93 6.62 -8.88
CA GLY A 81 -2.08 5.74 -8.74
C GLY A 81 -1.71 4.35 -8.20
N SER A 82 -2.55 3.36 -8.49
CA SER A 82 -2.29 1.98 -8.02
C SER A 82 -1.11 1.33 -8.75
N LEU A 83 -0.38 0.44 -8.06
CA LEU A 83 0.70 -0.33 -8.67
C LEU A 83 0.25 -1.09 -9.92
N LYS A 84 -0.99 -1.61 -9.95
CA LYS A 84 -1.57 -2.28 -11.12
C LYS A 84 -1.64 -1.34 -12.33
N GLN A 85 -2.11 -0.11 -12.13
CA GLN A 85 -2.18 0.89 -13.19
C GLN A 85 -0.78 1.29 -13.65
N TYR A 86 0.10 1.60 -12.70
CA TYR A 86 1.48 1.96 -12.99
C TYR A 86 2.22 0.90 -13.80
N LEU A 87 2.08 -0.37 -13.41
CA LEU A 87 2.64 -1.50 -14.14
C LEU A 87 1.99 -1.64 -15.53
N GLY A 88 0.67 -1.49 -15.64
CA GLY A 88 -0.02 -1.53 -16.93
C GLY A 88 0.51 -0.49 -17.93
N ASP A 89 0.74 0.74 -17.47
CA ASP A 89 1.18 1.86 -18.31
C ASP A 89 2.69 1.86 -18.62
N ASN A 90 3.49 1.18 -17.79
CA ASN A 90 4.96 1.28 -17.84
C ASN A 90 5.68 -0.07 -17.95
N PHE A 91 4.98 -1.21 -18.08
CA PHE A 91 5.58 -2.54 -18.03
C PHE A 91 6.80 -2.73 -18.96
N ASN A 92 6.71 -2.20 -20.18
CA ASN A 92 7.74 -2.31 -21.21
C ASN A 92 8.86 -1.25 -21.07
N LYS A 93 8.63 -0.21 -20.28
CA LYS A 93 9.63 0.84 -19.98
C LYS A 93 10.48 0.46 -18.77
N LEU A 94 9.91 -0.30 -17.85
CA LEU A 94 10.58 -0.78 -16.64
C LEU A 94 11.60 -1.87 -16.99
N THR A 95 12.81 -1.70 -16.48
CA THR A 95 13.83 -2.76 -16.52
C THR A 95 13.47 -3.89 -15.54
N TRP A 96 14.14 -5.03 -15.65
CA TRP A 96 13.99 -6.09 -14.64
C TRP A 96 14.47 -5.63 -13.25
N LYS A 97 15.51 -4.79 -13.18
CA LYS A 97 15.96 -4.20 -11.92
C LYS A 97 14.86 -3.40 -11.25
N ASP A 98 14.15 -2.54 -11.99
CA ASP A 98 13.03 -1.76 -11.43
C ASP A 98 11.92 -2.65 -10.90
N LYS A 99 11.58 -3.70 -11.65
CA LYS A 99 10.56 -4.70 -11.26
C LYS A 99 10.95 -5.44 -9.98
N PHE A 100 12.22 -5.84 -9.86
CA PHE A 100 12.74 -6.48 -8.65
C PHE A 100 12.76 -5.54 -7.46
N GLN A 101 13.09 -4.26 -7.67
CA GLN A 101 13.06 -3.26 -6.60
C GLN A 101 11.63 -3.06 -6.06
N LEU A 102 10.63 -3.00 -6.93
CA LEU A 102 9.22 -2.94 -6.53
C LEU A 102 8.81 -4.19 -5.73
N ALA A 103 9.19 -5.39 -6.21
CA ALA A 103 8.92 -6.64 -5.49
C ALA A 103 9.62 -6.68 -4.12
N TYR A 104 10.85 -6.17 -4.04
CA TYR A 104 11.64 -6.10 -2.80
C TYR A 104 11.00 -5.16 -1.77
N GLN A 105 10.54 -3.97 -2.19
CA GLN A 105 9.81 -3.04 -1.32
C GLN A 105 8.55 -3.68 -0.74
N LEU A 106 7.73 -4.33 -1.59
CA LEU A 106 6.53 -5.05 -1.14
C LEU A 106 6.88 -6.19 -0.16
N THR A 107 7.96 -6.92 -0.43
CA THR A 107 8.39 -8.02 0.45
C THR A 107 8.82 -7.50 1.82
N ASN A 108 9.50 -6.35 1.89
CA ASN A 108 9.88 -5.72 3.17
C ASN A 108 8.65 -5.31 3.98
N VAL A 109 7.66 -4.69 3.33
CA VAL A 109 6.37 -4.35 3.96
C VAL A 109 5.70 -5.61 4.51
N MET A 110 5.57 -6.67 3.70
CA MET A 110 4.95 -7.92 4.14
C MET A 110 5.73 -8.60 5.27
N SER A 111 7.06 -8.56 5.24
CA SER A 111 7.91 -9.06 6.31
C SER A 111 7.67 -8.30 7.62
N TYR A 112 7.55 -6.97 7.54
CA TYR A 112 7.29 -6.12 8.70
C TYR A 112 5.88 -6.36 9.27
N LEU A 113 4.85 -6.44 8.43
CA LEU A 113 3.50 -6.78 8.86
C LEU A 113 3.46 -8.13 9.58
N HIS A 114 4.12 -9.16 9.01
CA HIS A 114 4.18 -10.48 9.63
C HIS A 114 4.93 -10.49 10.96
N TYR A 115 6.01 -9.71 11.07
CA TYR A 115 6.74 -9.51 12.34
C TYR A 115 5.83 -8.91 13.42
N GLU A 116 4.98 -7.96 13.03
CA GLU A 116 3.97 -7.35 13.91
C GLU A 116 2.73 -8.23 14.17
N GLY A 117 2.71 -9.46 13.63
CA GLY A 117 1.60 -10.41 13.76
C GLY A 117 0.37 -10.06 12.92
N ILE A 118 0.53 -9.22 11.90
CA ILE A 118 -0.54 -8.73 11.03
C ILE A 118 -0.54 -9.54 9.73
N VAL A 119 -1.70 -10.07 9.35
CA VAL A 119 -1.92 -10.71 8.05
C VAL A 119 -2.77 -9.75 7.21
N HIS A 120 -2.24 -9.29 6.08
CA HIS A 120 -2.92 -8.29 5.21
C HIS A 120 -4.24 -8.82 4.60
N ARG A 121 -4.34 -10.12 4.33
CA ARG A 121 -5.51 -10.85 3.78
C ARG A 121 -5.96 -10.48 2.37
N ASP A 122 -5.78 -9.24 1.93
CA ASP A 122 -6.23 -8.77 0.60
C ASP A 122 -5.09 -8.24 -0.28
N LEU A 123 -3.94 -8.93 -0.30
CA LEU A 123 -2.79 -8.53 -1.13
C LEU A 123 -3.01 -8.88 -2.62
N HIS A 124 -3.88 -9.86 -2.92
CA HIS A 124 -4.27 -10.20 -4.29
C HIS A 124 -5.63 -10.90 -4.34
N SER A 125 -6.30 -10.82 -5.49
CA SER A 125 -7.63 -11.42 -5.72
C SER A 125 -7.64 -12.94 -5.92
N GLY A 126 -6.62 -13.67 -5.50
CA GLY A 126 -6.54 -15.14 -5.62
C GLY A 126 -5.98 -15.65 -6.97
N GLN A 127 -5.79 -14.80 -7.98
CA GLN A 127 -5.31 -15.23 -9.30
C GLN A 127 -3.77 -15.32 -9.35
N ARG A 128 -3.26 -16.38 -10.00
CA ARG A 128 -1.84 -16.59 -10.31
C ARG A 128 -1.62 -16.26 -11.78
N GLU A 129 -0.60 -15.48 -12.08
CA GLU A 129 -0.31 -15.04 -13.45
C GLU A 129 0.37 -16.14 -14.29
N ASN A 130 0.20 -16.05 -15.62
CA ASN A 130 0.98 -16.84 -16.56
C ASN A 130 2.42 -16.29 -16.64
N ILE A 131 3.37 -17.16 -17.01
CA ILE A 131 4.77 -16.76 -17.19
C ILE A 131 4.86 -15.68 -18.27
N VAL A 132 5.41 -14.52 -17.90
CA VAL A 132 5.70 -13.44 -18.85
C VAL A 132 7.01 -13.77 -19.59
N PRO A 133 7.02 -13.75 -20.94
CA PRO A 133 8.25 -13.97 -21.70
C PRO A 133 9.38 -13.03 -21.28
N GLY A 134 10.60 -13.56 -21.18
CA GLY A 134 11.77 -12.79 -20.75
C GLY A 134 11.94 -12.67 -19.23
N THR A 135 11.09 -13.32 -18.43
CA THR A 135 11.27 -13.41 -16.97
C THR A 135 12.57 -14.11 -16.60
N PRO A 136 13.45 -13.50 -15.78
CA PRO A 136 14.68 -14.13 -15.32
C PRO A 136 14.40 -15.39 -14.51
N LYS A 137 15.16 -16.45 -14.78
CA LYS A 137 14.90 -17.78 -14.23
C LYS A 137 14.92 -17.81 -12.69
N ASP A 138 15.88 -17.14 -12.07
CA ASP A 138 15.99 -17.10 -10.60
C ASP A 138 14.74 -16.46 -9.95
N TYR A 139 14.17 -15.44 -10.58
CA TYR A 139 12.94 -14.81 -10.11
C TYR A 139 11.72 -15.72 -10.33
N TYR A 140 11.68 -16.42 -11.47
CA TYR A 140 10.68 -17.44 -11.76
C TYR A 140 10.66 -18.54 -10.69
N ASP A 141 11.82 -19.13 -10.41
CA ASP A 141 11.95 -20.20 -9.43
C ASP A 141 11.50 -19.72 -8.04
N LEU A 142 11.87 -18.49 -7.65
CA LEU A 142 11.47 -17.90 -6.37
C LEU A 142 9.95 -17.74 -6.22
N TYR A 143 9.25 -17.17 -7.21
CA TYR A 143 7.80 -17.00 -7.06
C TYR A 143 7.03 -18.33 -7.16
N GLN A 144 7.59 -19.34 -7.85
CA GLN A 144 7.04 -20.70 -7.81
C GLN A 144 7.13 -21.30 -6.40
N GLU A 145 8.25 -21.12 -5.68
CA GLU A 145 8.36 -21.52 -4.26
C GLU A 145 7.29 -20.83 -3.39
N CYS A 146 7.05 -19.53 -3.63
CA CYS A 146 5.98 -18.79 -2.94
C CYS A 146 4.58 -19.34 -3.23
N TRP A 147 4.38 -19.99 -4.37
CA TRP A 147 3.12 -20.54 -4.84
C TRP A 147 2.93 -22.02 -4.53
N ASP A 148 3.80 -22.63 -3.70
CA ASP A 148 3.65 -24.02 -3.28
C ASP A 148 2.23 -24.29 -2.74
N GLY A 149 1.63 -25.40 -3.14
CA GLY A 149 0.29 -25.80 -2.70
C GLY A 149 0.23 -26.03 -1.18
N GLU A 150 1.34 -26.43 -0.57
CA GLU A 150 1.47 -26.68 0.85
C GLU A 150 1.99 -25.41 1.57
N PRO A 151 1.19 -24.78 2.46
CA PRO A 151 1.58 -23.52 3.10
C PRO A 151 2.89 -23.57 3.89
N ASN A 152 3.22 -24.71 4.49
CA ASN A 152 4.45 -24.93 5.26
C ASN A 152 5.70 -25.10 4.39
N LYS A 153 5.56 -25.34 3.09
CA LYS A 153 6.68 -25.37 2.14
C LYS A 153 7.04 -24.00 1.59
N ARG A 154 6.13 -23.03 1.70
CA ARG A 154 6.35 -21.66 1.21
C ARG A 154 7.44 -20.97 2.04
N PRO A 155 8.30 -20.15 1.40
CA PRO A 155 9.31 -19.38 2.10
C PRO A 155 8.68 -18.32 3.02
N THR A 156 9.41 -17.93 4.07
CA THR A 156 9.05 -16.73 4.84
C THR A 156 9.36 -15.48 4.02
N MET A 157 8.71 -14.35 4.33
CA MET A 157 9.00 -13.08 3.65
C MET A 157 10.46 -12.63 3.84
N ILE A 158 11.09 -13.00 4.96
CA ILE A 158 12.52 -12.77 5.19
C ILE A 158 13.35 -13.52 4.13
N LYS A 159 13.09 -14.81 3.91
CA LYS A 159 13.79 -15.59 2.87
C LYS A 159 13.54 -15.02 1.47
N VAL A 160 12.30 -14.61 1.18
CA VAL A 160 11.97 -13.98 -0.12
C VAL A 160 12.77 -12.69 -0.33
N ALA A 161 12.87 -11.83 0.70
CA ALA A 161 13.63 -10.59 0.62
C ALA A 161 15.13 -10.85 0.39
N GLU A 162 15.70 -11.84 1.07
CA GLU A 162 17.09 -12.25 0.90
C GLU A 162 17.38 -12.75 -0.52
N GLU A 163 16.52 -13.60 -1.08
CA GLU A 163 16.68 -14.10 -2.45
C GLU A 163 16.48 -12.99 -3.50
N LEU A 164 15.49 -12.11 -3.32
CA LEU A 164 15.32 -10.94 -4.18
C LEU A 164 16.54 -10.03 -4.15
N LYS A 165 17.11 -9.80 -2.97
CA LYS A 165 18.34 -8.99 -2.82
C LYS A 165 19.51 -9.60 -3.58
N LYS A 166 19.69 -10.92 -3.53
CA LYS A 166 20.70 -11.63 -4.33
C LYS A 166 20.46 -11.46 -5.82
N ILE A 167 19.21 -11.58 -6.27
CA ILE A 167 18.85 -11.38 -7.68
C ILE A 167 19.19 -9.94 -8.09
N ILE A 168 18.78 -8.94 -7.31
CA ILE A 168 19.05 -7.52 -7.60
C ILE A 168 20.56 -7.29 -7.74
N MET A 169 21.38 -7.79 -6.79
CA MET A 169 22.84 -7.64 -6.82
C MET A 169 23.48 -8.21 -8.08
N LYS A 170 23.03 -9.38 -8.57
CA LYS A 170 23.53 -9.94 -9.84
C LYS A 170 23.29 -9.02 -11.04
N TRP A 171 22.22 -8.22 -10.99
CA TRP A 171 21.87 -7.25 -12.04
C TRP A 171 22.54 -5.89 -11.82
N GLU A 172 23.33 -5.70 -10.76
CA GLU A 172 24.19 -4.51 -10.61
C GLU A 172 25.57 -4.70 -11.23
N GLU A 173 25.95 -5.96 -11.49
CA GLU A 173 27.25 -6.35 -12.06
C GLU A 173 27.24 -6.50 -13.60
N VAL A 174 26.08 -6.27 -14.25
CA VAL A 174 25.84 -6.41 -15.70
C VAL A 174 25.45 -5.06 -16.29
#